data_AF-A0A3C2E767-F1
#
_entry.id   AF-A0A3C2E767-F1
#
_cell.length_a   1.000
_cell.length_b   1.000
_cell.length_c   1.000
_cell.angle_alpha   90.00
_cell.angle_beta   90.00
_cell.angle_gamma   90.00
#
_symmetry.space_group_name_H-M   'P 1'
#
loop_
_entity.id
_entity.type
_entity.pdbx_description
1 polymer ?
#
loop_
_entity_poly.entity_id
_entity_poly.type
_entity_poly.pdbx_seq_one_letter_code
_entity_poly.pdbx_strand_id
1 'polypeptide(L)'
;TAGRLQTKTALMDELKKIVRVIRKLDETAPHRVILVLDGTVGGNAVSQAEAFLEASDVTGLVMTKLDGTAKGGALVQVSDKFRLPIHAIGIGEGIDDLEPFDARAFARALSGKDA
;
A
#
# COMPACT_ATOMS: atom_id res chain seq x y z
N THR A 1 -2.67 2.73 11.97
CA THR A 1 -2.01 3.67 12.93
C THR A 1 -2.21 5.09 12.41
N ALA A 2 -2.26 6.11 13.28
CA ALA A 2 -2.84 7.44 12.99
C ALA A 2 -2.07 8.28 11.94
N GLY A 3 -2.71 8.64 10.81
CA GLY A 3 -2.06 9.29 9.66
C GLY A 3 -2.59 10.69 9.28
N ARG A 4 -2.15 11.74 9.97
CA ARG A 4 -2.41 13.17 9.61
C ARG A 4 -1.18 14.06 9.84
N LEU A 5 -0.40 14.31 8.78
CA LEU A 5 0.75 15.24 8.65
C LEU A 5 1.66 15.48 9.90
N GLN A 6 1.24 16.23 10.91
CA GLN A 6 1.92 16.35 12.22
C GLN A 6 2.06 15.02 12.99
N THR A 7 1.12 14.09 12.79
CA THR A 7 1.24 12.71 13.29
C THR A 7 2.16 11.85 12.44
N LYS A 8 2.57 12.27 11.22
CA LYS A 8 3.47 11.46 10.40
C LYS A 8 4.81 11.25 11.09
N THR A 9 5.45 12.29 11.61
CA THR A 9 6.77 12.14 12.28
C THR A 9 6.69 11.25 13.51
N ALA A 10 5.75 11.53 14.42
CA ALA A 10 5.56 10.72 15.62
C ALA A 10 5.21 9.26 15.29
N LEU A 11 4.36 9.05 14.29
CA LEU A 11 4.03 7.70 13.80
C LEU A 11 5.25 7.01 13.19
N MET A 12 6.02 7.71 12.35
CA MET A 12 7.20 7.16 11.71
C MET A 12 8.26 6.75 12.76
N ASP A 13 8.46 7.55 13.80
CA ASP A 13 9.35 7.22 14.91
C ASP A 13 8.85 6.00 15.71
N GLU A 14 7.54 5.89 15.90
CA GLU A 14 6.94 4.72 16.53
C GLU A 14 7.14 3.44 15.70
N LEU A 15 6.94 3.52 14.38
CA LEU A 15 7.18 2.39 13.46
C LEU A 15 8.65 1.95 13.49
N LYS A 16 9.59 2.90 13.42
CA LYS A 16 11.04 2.63 13.57
C LYS A 16 11.35 1.94 14.89
N LYS A 17 10.73 2.39 15.99
CA LYS A 17 10.90 1.77 17.31
C LYS A 17 10.37 0.34 17.32
N ILE A 18 9.20 0.06 16.75
CA ILE A 18 8.63 -1.28 16.67
C ILE A 18 9.58 -2.23 15.93
N VAL A 19 10.05 -1.85 14.74
CA VAL A 19 11.02 -2.63 13.97
C VAL A 19 12.29 -2.91 14.79
N ARG A 20 12.84 -1.89 15.45
CA ARG A 20 14.02 -2.04 16.30
C ARG A 20 13.80 -2.99 17.48
N VAL A 21 12.61 -3.02 18.08
CA VAL A 21 12.31 -3.90 19.21
C VAL A 21 12.15 -5.34 18.74
N ILE A 22 11.43 -5.58 17.65
CA ILE A 22 11.22 -6.94 17.11
C ILE A 22 12.56 -7.53 16.66
N ARG A 23 13.45 -6.73 16.03
CA ARG A 23 14.79 -7.16 15.62
C ARG A 23 15.70 -7.62 16.76
N LYS A 24 15.41 -7.25 18.02
CA LYS A 24 16.14 -7.76 19.19
C LYS A 24 15.79 -9.21 19.51
N LEU A 25 14.62 -9.68 19.08
CA LEU A 25 14.15 -11.05 19.29
C LEU A 25 14.49 -11.94 18.09
N ASP A 26 14.40 -11.38 16.88
CA ASP A 26 14.71 -12.06 15.63
C ASP A 26 15.28 -11.04 14.64
N GLU A 27 16.56 -11.18 14.29
CA GLU A 27 17.26 -10.25 13.38
C GLU A 27 16.64 -10.19 11.98
N THR A 28 15.94 -11.25 11.55
CA THR A 28 15.30 -11.36 10.23
C THR A 28 13.90 -10.74 10.20
N ALA A 29 13.34 -10.39 11.36
CA ALA A 29 12.02 -9.79 11.47
C ALA A 29 12.04 -8.24 11.30
N PRO A 30 10.92 -7.62 10.88
CA PRO A 30 9.72 -8.25 10.35
C PRO A 30 9.96 -8.88 8.97
N HIS A 31 9.48 -10.12 8.77
CA HIS A 31 9.63 -10.85 7.50
C HIS A 31 8.92 -10.15 6.32
N ARG A 32 7.84 -9.43 6.61
CA ARG A 32 7.09 -8.63 5.65
C ARG A 32 6.55 -7.39 6.34
N VAL A 33 6.68 -6.26 5.66
CA VAL A 33 5.98 -5.02 6.00
C VAL A 33 5.10 -4.68 4.80
N ILE A 34 3.79 -4.65 5.04
CA ILE A 34 2.78 -4.43 4.01
C ILE A 34 2.19 -3.05 4.21
N LEU A 35 2.35 -2.19 3.21
CA LEU A 35 1.74 -0.87 3.18
C LEU A 35 0.35 -0.97 2.53
N VAL A 36 -0.68 -0.57 3.28
CA VAL A 36 -2.05 -0.49 2.77
C VAL A 36 -2.34 0.94 2.33
N LEU A 37 -2.73 1.12 1.07
CA LEU A 37 -3.11 2.40 0.50
C LEU A 37 -4.58 2.39 0.07
N ASP A 38 -5.19 3.57 0.09
CA ASP A 38 -6.56 3.79 -0.39
C ASP A 38 -6.49 4.35 -1.82
N GLY A 39 -7.11 3.64 -2.76
CA GLY A 39 -7.11 3.97 -4.19
C GLY A 39 -7.77 5.30 -4.52
N THR A 40 -8.61 5.84 -3.63
CA THR A 40 -9.29 7.13 -3.80
C THR A 40 -8.38 8.33 -3.56
N VAL A 41 -7.20 8.12 -2.95
CA VAL A 41 -6.28 9.18 -2.55
C VAL A 41 -5.53 9.81 -3.73
N GLY A 42 -5.59 9.18 -4.92
CA GLY A 42 -5.02 9.73 -6.16
C GLY A 42 -3.52 10.00 -6.07
N GLY A 43 -3.06 11.15 -6.59
CA GLY A 43 -1.64 11.54 -6.59
C GLY A 43 -1.00 11.69 -5.20
N ASN A 44 -1.80 11.82 -4.14
CA ASN A 44 -1.29 11.85 -2.77
C ASN A 44 -0.81 10.46 -2.28
N ALA A 45 -1.16 9.38 -2.97
CA ALA A 45 -0.70 8.03 -2.62
C ALA A 45 0.82 7.91 -2.71
N VAL A 46 1.45 8.61 -3.66
CA VAL A 46 2.90 8.59 -3.87
C VAL A 46 3.65 9.20 -2.68
N SER A 47 3.23 10.39 -2.23
CA SER A 47 3.89 11.07 -1.10
C SER A 47 3.60 10.38 0.24
N GLN A 48 2.50 9.64 0.36
CA GLN A 48 2.26 8.77 1.50
C GLN A 48 3.19 7.55 1.48
N ALA A 49 3.27 6.85 0.35
CA ALA A 49 4.14 5.68 0.19
C ALA A 49 5.62 6.02 0.46
N GLU A 50 6.09 7.17 -0.04
CA GLU A 50 7.44 7.67 0.21
C GLU A 50 7.74 7.83 1.71
N ALA A 51 6.86 8.49 2.46
CA ALA A 51 7.04 8.69 3.89
C ALA A 51 7.07 7.36 4.68
N PHE A 52 6.28 6.37 4.27
CA PHE A 52 6.28 5.04 4.92
C PHE A 52 7.51 4.21 4.55
N LEU A 53 7.99 4.31 3.31
CA LEU A 53 9.21 3.64 2.85
C LEU A 53 10.46 4.16 3.55
N GLU A 54 10.52 5.47 3.83
CA GLU A 54 11.61 6.07 4.59
C GLU A 54 11.61 5.67 6.08
N ALA A 55 10.43 5.31 6.62
CA ALA A 55 10.26 5.05 8.04
C ALA A 55 10.19 3.58 8.42
N SER A 56 9.76 2.73 7.49
CA SER A 56 9.56 1.31 7.69
C SER A 56 10.05 0.57 6.46
N ASP A 57 10.68 -0.59 6.69
CA ASP A 57 11.22 -1.45 5.63
C ASP A 57 10.07 -2.10 4.80
N VAL A 58 9.26 -1.29 4.11
CA VAL A 58 8.09 -1.73 3.34
C VAL A 58 8.54 -2.70 2.25
N THR A 59 7.97 -3.91 2.27
CA THR A 59 8.29 -5.00 1.34
C THR A 59 7.20 -5.25 0.30
N GLY A 60 6.02 -4.66 0.47
CA GLY A 60 4.90 -4.91 -0.43
C GLY A 60 3.71 -4.02 -0.15
N LEU A 61 2.74 -4.07 -1.06
CA LEU A 61 1.58 -3.18 -1.10
C LEU A 61 0.26 -3.96 -1.13
N VAL A 62 -0.75 -3.36 -0.52
CA VAL A 62 -2.17 -3.66 -0.75
C VAL A 62 -2.88 -2.37 -1.10
N MET A 63 -3.69 -2.37 -2.15
CA MET A 63 -4.49 -1.20 -2.54
C MET A 63 -5.96 -1.50 -2.29
N THR A 64 -6.64 -0.66 -1.52
CA THR A 64 -8.07 -0.82 -1.19
C THR A 64 -8.94 0.16 -1.94
N LYS A 65 -10.25 -0.07 -1.90
CA LYS A 65 -11.27 0.79 -2.51
C LYS A 65 -11.02 1.00 -4.01
N LEU A 66 -10.96 -0.09 -4.79
CA LEU A 66 -10.82 -0.10 -6.26
C LEU A 66 -12.17 -0.21 -7.03
N ASP A 67 -13.28 -0.29 -6.32
CA ASP A 67 -14.70 -0.50 -6.69
C ASP A 67 -15.54 0.70 -7.21
N GLY A 68 -15.01 1.64 -7.97
CA GLY A 68 -15.58 3.00 -8.13
C GLY A 68 -14.70 4.02 -8.87
N THR A 69 -14.99 5.31 -8.73
CA THR A 69 -14.96 6.23 -9.90
C THR A 69 -13.59 6.78 -10.36
N ALA A 70 -12.46 6.45 -9.74
CA ALA A 70 -11.13 6.99 -10.10
C ALA A 70 -9.96 5.98 -10.00
N LYS A 71 -10.22 4.68 -10.18
CA LYS A 71 -9.60 3.66 -9.32
C LYS A 71 -8.53 2.79 -9.98
N GLY A 72 -7.42 3.42 -10.34
CA GLY A 72 -6.20 2.67 -10.64
C GLY A 72 -4.94 3.52 -10.83
N GLY A 73 -5.09 4.80 -11.16
CA GLY A 73 -3.96 5.70 -11.41
C GLY A 73 -2.99 5.78 -10.23
N ALA A 74 -3.50 5.82 -8.99
CA ALA A 74 -2.67 5.80 -7.79
C ALA A 74 -1.82 4.52 -7.68
N LEU A 75 -2.41 3.36 -7.98
CA LEU A 75 -1.71 2.07 -7.98
C LEU A 75 -0.63 2.04 -9.05
N VAL A 76 -0.93 2.51 -10.26
CA VAL A 76 0.05 2.60 -11.36
C VAL A 76 1.21 3.52 -10.98
N GLN A 77 0.94 4.71 -10.44
CA GLN A 77 1.96 5.68 -10.04
C GLN A 77 2.88 5.16 -8.92
N VAL A 78 2.30 4.54 -7.88
CA VAL A 78 3.07 3.97 -6.78
C VAL A 78 3.89 2.77 -7.27
N SER A 79 3.30 1.89 -8.10
CA SER A 79 3.99 0.75 -8.68
C SER A 79 5.16 1.17 -9.57
N ASP A 80 4.98 2.20 -10.40
CA ASP A 80 6.01 2.71 -11.31
C ASP A 80 7.19 3.32 -10.53
N LYS A 81 6.90 4.16 -9.53
CA LYS A 81 7.92 4.85 -8.74
C LYS A 81 8.71 3.91 -7.83
N PHE A 82 8.04 3.01 -7.11
CA PHE A 82 8.68 2.24 -6.03
C PHE A 82 8.94 0.77 -6.36
N ARG A 83 8.34 0.25 -7.44
CA ARG A 83 8.51 -1.15 -7.89
C ARG A 83 8.26 -2.20 -6.81
N LEU A 84 7.43 -1.86 -5.82
CA LEU A 84 7.03 -2.78 -4.76
C LEU A 84 6.04 -3.82 -5.30
N PRO A 85 6.12 -5.08 -4.85
CA PRO A 85 5.14 -6.08 -5.23
C PRO A 85 3.77 -5.72 -4.62
N ILE A 86 2.75 -5.73 -5.47
CA ILE A 86 1.36 -5.59 -5.05
C ILE A 86 0.84 -7.00 -4.76
N HIS A 87 0.40 -7.24 -3.53
CA HIS A 87 -0.06 -8.56 -3.11
C HIS A 87 -1.55 -8.75 -3.32
N ALA A 88 -2.34 -7.73 -3.01
CA ALA A 88 -3.79 -7.80 -3.07
C ALA A 88 -4.41 -6.45 -3.39
N ILE A 89 -5.65 -6.52 -3.88
CA ILE A 89 -6.50 -5.36 -4.13
C ILE A 89 -7.87 -5.56 -3.48
N GLY A 90 -8.40 -4.49 -2.88
CA GLY A 90 -9.75 -4.45 -2.34
C GLY A 90 -10.71 -3.85 -3.35
N ILE A 91 -11.63 -4.64 -3.87
CA ILE A 91 -12.61 -4.27 -4.91
C ILE A 91 -14.05 -4.21 -4.38
N GLY A 92 -14.21 -3.97 -3.08
CA GLY A 92 -15.49 -3.84 -2.41
C GLY A 92 -15.33 -3.70 -0.90
N GLU A 93 -16.43 -3.90 -0.17
CA GLU A 93 -16.56 -3.69 1.28
C GLU A 93 -16.65 -5.01 2.07
N GLY A 94 -16.95 -6.13 1.40
CA GLY A 94 -17.02 -7.45 1.97
C GLY A 94 -15.64 -8.04 2.28
N ILE A 95 -15.61 -9.05 3.17
CA ILE A 95 -14.36 -9.77 3.49
C ILE A 95 -13.79 -10.50 2.27
N ASP A 96 -14.67 -10.95 1.38
CA ASP A 96 -14.32 -11.68 0.16
C ASP A 96 -13.87 -10.75 -0.97
N ASP A 97 -13.99 -9.43 -0.80
CA ASP A 97 -13.62 -8.44 -1.84
C ASP A 97 -12.12 -8.07 -1.81
N LEU A 98 -11.31 -8.74 -0.98
CA LEU A 98 -9.86 -8.63 -0.99
C LEU A 98 -9.27 -9.77 -1.82
N GLU A 99 -8.91 -9.45 -3.07
CA GLU A 99 -8.42 -10.44 -4.03
C GLU A 99 -6.90 -10.34 -4.24
N PRO A 100 -6.22 -11.45 -4.57
CA PRO A 100 -4.84 -11.41 -5.05
C PRO A 100 -4.70 -10.51 -6.28
N PHE A 101 -3.60 -9.75 -6.35
CA PHE A 101 -3.39 -8.85 -7.47
C PHE A 101 -3.01 -9.60 -8.76
N ASP A 102 -3.81 -9.43 -9.81
CA ASP A 102 -3.48 -9.82 -11.18
C ASP A 102 -3.31 -8.57 -12.05
N ALA A 103 -2.07 -8.31 -12.49
CA ALA A 103 -1.74 -7.14 -13.31
C ALA A 103 -2.47 -7.12 -14.67
N ARG A 104 -2.74 -8.28 -15.29
CA ARG A 104 -3.46 -8.35 -16.57
C ARG A 104 -4.94 -8.09 -16.36
N ALA A 105 -5.55 -8.69 -15.35
CA ALA A 105 -6.94 -8.44 -15.01
C ALA A 105 -7.15 -6.96 -14.68
N PHE A 106 -6.28 -6.40 -13.84
CA PHE A 106 -6.30 -4.98 -13.49
C PHE A 106 -6.13 -4.07 -14.72
N ALA A 107 -5.19 -4.37 -15.63
CA ALA A 107 -4.98 -3.57 -16.84
C ALA A 107 -6.17 -3.63 -17.81
N ARG A 108 -6.87 -4.77 -17.91
CA ARG A 108 -8.09 -4.88 -18.71
C ARG A 108 -9.23 -4.05 -18.12
N ALA A 109 -9.45 -4.16 -16.80
CA ALA A 109 -10.43 -3.37 -16.08
C ALA A 109 -10.17 -1.86 -16.22
N LEU A 110 -8.91 -1.45 -16.06
CA LEU A 110 -8.50 -0.05 -16.18
C LEU A 110 -8.67 0.50 -17.61
N SER A 111 -8.45 -0.34 -18.63
CA SER A 111 -8.57 0.06 -20.04
C SER A 111 -9.98 -0.08 -20.61
N GLY A 112 -10.96 -0.50 -19.80
CA GLY A 112 -12.34 -0.70 -20.23
C GLY A 112 -12.51 -1.85 -21.22
N LYS A 113 -11.58 -2.82 -21.22
CA LYS A 113 -11.58 -3.98 -22.14
C LYS A 113 -12.26 -5.23 -21.56
N ASP A 114 -12.99 -5.07 -20.46
CA ASP A 114 -13.80 -6.13 -19.85
C ASP A 114 -15.26 -6.10 -20.38
N ALA A 115 -15.44 -5.70 -21.64
CA ALA A 115 -16.70 -5.74 -22.40
C ALA A 115 -16.61 -6.74 -23.56
#